data_AF-E5BIQ9-F1
#
_entry.id   AF-E5BIQ9-F1
#
_cell.length_a   1.000
_cell.length_b   1.000
_cell.length_c   1.000
_cell.angle_alpha   90.00
_cell.angle_beta   90.00
_cell.angle_gamma   90.00
#
_symmetry.space_group_name_H-M   'P 1'
#
loop_
_entity.id
_entity.type
_entity.pdbx_description
1 polymer ?
#
loop_
_entity_poly.entity_id
_entity_poly.type
_entity_poly.pdbx_seq_one_letter_code
_entity_poly.pdbx_strand_id
1 'polypeptide(L)'
;MDKVAKESKTEVKAGDSGNVTVNKSDDTPDKHVVYTVDMKKDITLDKVTVKDKEDNKTEVTPGKVSVDGKNGSGVTLNGADGSIGLKGENGKDALSIKGEKGQAGVDGKNGTDGKTRIVYEYADPKNPGTKVREEVATLNDGIKYKGDSGEAYTKLNKQTEIVGGQKDTDKLSENNIGVVASQDGDNAKLTVKLSKELKDLTSVETKDEEGNKTVQNSKGTTITDKDGNKTEITKDGMTIT
;
A
#
# COMPACT_ATOMS: atom_id res chain seq x y z
N MET A 1 78.96 -30.93 -27.90
CA MET A 1 78.36 -29.95 -28.82
C MET A 1 77.06 -30.57 -29.31
N ASP A 2 75.85 -30.12 -28.99
CA ASP A 2 75.34 -29.15 -28.03
C ASP A 2 74.02 -29.73 -27.50
N LYS A 3 73.84 -29.73 -26.18
CA LYS A 3 72.54 -30.05 -25.58
C LYS A 3 71.70 -28.80 -25.73
N VAL A 4 70.94 -28.71 -26.82
CA VAL A 4 69.98 -27.62 -27.03
C VAL A 4 69.06 -27.57 -25.81
N ALA A 5 69.11 -26.48 -25.06
CA ALA A 5 68.23 -26.26 -23.92
C ALA A 5 66.78 -26.28 -24.43
N LYS A 6 65.95 -27.11 -23.81
CA LYS A 6 64.53 -27.23 -24.13
C LYS A 6 63.88 -25.86 -23.85
N GLU A 7 63.31 -25.22 -24.86
CA GLU A 7 62.61 -23.93 -24.68
C GLU A 7 61.55 -24.05 -23.58
N SER A 8 61.58 -23.14 -22.62
CA SER A 8 60.56 -23.06 -21.57
C SER A 8 59.28 -22.47 -22.17
N LYS A 9 58.20 -23.26 -22.18
CA LYS A 9 56.88 -22.81 -22.64
C LYS A 9 56.14 -22.09 -21.50
N THR A 10 55.66 -20.88 -21.77
CA THR A 10 54.74 -20.14 -20.88
C THR A 10 53.35 -20.09 -21.51
N GLU A 11 52.30 -20.38 -20.74
CA GLU A 11 50.90 -20.34 -21.17
C GLU A 11 50.07 -19.52 -20.19
N VAL A 12 49.28 -18.58 -20.72
CA VAL A 12 48.32 -17.76 -19.97
C VAL A 12 46.98 -17.84 -20.72
N LYS A 13 45.90 -18.24 -20.03
CA LYS A 13 44.57 -18.44 -20.61
C LYS A 13 43.53 -17.72 -19.77
N ALA A 14 42.54 -17.10 -20.42
CA ALA A 14 41.31 -16.71 -19.75
C ALA A 14 40.55 -17.97 -19.30
N GLY A 15 39.90 -17.91 -18.14
CA GLY A 15 39.00 -18.97 -17.69
C GLY A 15 37.65 -18.91 -18.40
N ASP A 16 36.87 -19.99 -18.27
CA ASP A 16 35.61 -20.19 -19.01
C ASP A 16 34.49 -19.21 -18.63
N SER A 17 34.63 -18.50 -17.51
CA SER A 17 33.67 -17.47 -17.10
C SER A 17 33.58 -16.30 -18.08
N GLY A 18 34.62 -16.10 -18.90
CA GLY A 18 34.69 -15.00 -19.86
C GLY A 18 34.81 -13.61 -19.23
N ASN A 19 34.99 -13.49 -17.91
CA ASN A 19 35.15 -12.20 -17.21
C ASN A 19 36.56 -11.63 -17.30
N VAL A 20 37.54 -12.51 -17.52
CA VAL A 20 38.95 -12.15 -17.70
C VAL A 20 39.29 -12.25 -19.18
N THR A 21 40.02 -11.27 -19.69
CA THR A 21 40.60 -11.29 -21.04
C THR A 21 42.11 -11.39 -20.94
N VAL A 22 42.71 -12.17 -21.82
CA VAL A 22 44.17 -12.30 -21.94
C VAL A 22 44.56 -11.91 -23.36
N ASN A 23 45.30 -10.81 -23.49
CA ASN A 23 45.79 -10.31 -24.77
C ASN A 23 47.30 -10.50 -24.83
N LYS A 24 47.79 -11.15 -25.89
CA LYS A 24 49.22 -11.33 -26.15
C LYS A 24 49.70 -10.28 -27.16
N SER A 25 50.79 -9.60 -26.84
CA SER A 25 51.51 -8.73 -27.78
C SER A 25 53.02 -8.95 -27.65
N ASP A 26 53.77 -8.59 -28.69
CA ASP A 26 55.22 -8.48 -28.61
C ASP A 26 55.56 -7.02 -28.31
N ASP A 27 56.40 -6.78 -27.31
CA ASP A 27 56.88 -5.43 -27.02
C ASP A 27 57.80 -4.97 -28.15
N THR A 28 57.47 -3.83 -28.77
CA THR A 28 58.12 -3.38 -30.01
C THR A 28 59.57 -2.91 -29.86
N PRO A 29 60.05 -2.40 -28.70
CA PRO A 29 61.45 -2.05 -28.49
C PRO A 29 62.34 -3.29 -28.27
N ASP A 30 61.89 -4.27 -27.48
CA ASP A 30 62.78 -5.33 -26.96
C ASP A 30 62.40 -6.75 -27.45
N LYS A 31 61.31 -6.88 -28.22
CA LYS A 31 60.76 -8.14 -28.77
C LYS A 31 60.45 -9.22 -27.72
N HIS A 32 60.19 -8.84 -26.48
CA HIS A 32 59.74 -9.78 -25.45
C HIS A 32 58.20 -9.90 -25.48
N VAL A 33 57.68 -11.09 -25.15
CA VAL A 33 56.24 -11.36 -25.14
C VAL A 33 55.60 -10.74 -23.90
N VAL A 34 54.53 -9.96 -24.09
CA VAL A 34 53.70 -9.36 -23.03
C VAL A 34 52.31 -9.99 -23.05
N TYR A 35 51.80 -10.33 -21.86
CA TYR A 35 50.42 -10.74 -21.66
C TYR A 35 49.70 -9.69 -20.80
N THR A 36 48.72 -9.02 -21.36
CA THR A 36 47.83 -8.13 -20.61
C THR A 36 46.64 -8.93 -20.12
N VAL A 37 46.47 -8.98 -18.79
CA VAL A 37 45.34 -9.61 -18.13
C VAL A 37 44.41 -8.53 -17.61
N ASP A 38 43.24 -8.41 -18.23
CA ASP A 38 42.24 -7.41 -17.88
C ASP A 38 40.94 -8.10 -17.44
N MET A 39 40.15 -7.38 -16.65
CA MET A 39 38.76 -7.73 -16.41
C MET A 39 37.87 -6.98 -17.39
N LYS A 40 36.82 -7.63 -17.89
CA LYS A 40 35.78 -6.96 -18.67
C LYS A 40 35.10 -5.88 -17.83
N LYS A 41 34.59 -4.84 -18.50
CA LYS A 41 33.76 -3.80 -17.86
C LYS A 41 32.45 -4.39 -17.33
N ASP A 42 31.85 -5.28 -18.10
CA ASP A 42 30.68 -6.06 -17.71
C ASP A 42 31.15 -7.42 -17.20
N ILE A 43 30.84 -7.70 -15.93
CA ILE A 43 31.19 -8.95 -15.27
C ILE A 43 29.90 -9.77 -15.14
N THR A 44 29.89 -10.97 -15.72
CA THR A 44 28.77 -11.91 -15.60
C THR A 44 29.08 -12.92 -14.50
N LEU A 45 28.21 -13.02 -13.50
CA LEU A 45 28.34 -13.96 -12.40
C LEU A 45 27.02 -14.70 -12.23
N ASP A 46 27.06 -16.03 -12.09
CA ASP A 46 25.85 -16.81 -11.82
C ASP A 46 25.26 -16.48 -10.44
N LYS A 47 26.13 -16.15 -9.47
CA LYS A 47 25.74 -15.72 -8.12
C LYS A 47 26.86 -14.92 -7.47
N VAL A 48 26.51 -13.78 -6.89
CA VAL A 48 27.37 -13.10 -5.89
C VAL A 48 26.97 -13.64 -4.53
N THR A 49 27.86 -14.39 -3.88
CA THR A 49 27.67 -14.78 -2.48
C THR A 49 28.69 -14.05 -1.63
N VAL A 50 28.23 -13.16 -0.77
CA VAL A 50 29.06 -12.67 0.33
C VAL A 50 28.89 -13.67 1.47
N LYS A 51 29.75 -14.69 1.50
CA LYS A 51 29.85 -15.61 2.65
C LYS A 51 30.91 -15.06 3.58
N ASP A 52 30.61 -15.03 4.88
CA ASP A 52 31.70 -14.98 5.85
C ASP A 52 32.45 -16.32 5.81
N LYS A 53 33.77 -16.26 5.90
CA LYS A 53 34.65 -17.41 5.74
C LYS A 53 35.13 -17.81 7.13
N GLU A 54 34.28 -18.45 7.94
CA GLU A 54 34.70 -19.23 9.10
C GLU A 54 33.54 -20.01 9.74
N ASP A 55 33.68 -21.34 9.81
CA ASP A 55 32.92 -22.22 10.69
C ASP A 55 33.30 -21.91 12.16
N ASN A 56 32.31 -21.64 13.03
CA ASN A 56 32.43 -21.49 14.50
C ASN A 56 32.99 -20.17 15.11
N LYS A 57 32.44 -19.00 14.75
CA LYS A 57 32.38 -17.84 15.68
C LYS A 57 30.93 -17.52 16.05
N THR A 58 30.70 -17.15 17.30
CA THR A 58 29.40 -16.74 17.84
C THR A 58 28.91 -15.37 17.32
N GLU A 59 29.78 -14.60 16.65
CA GLU A 59 29.44 -13.35 15.98
C GLU A 59 30.05 -13.33 14.58
N VAL A 60 29.19 -13.21 13.57
CA VAL A 60 29.52 -13.18 12.14
C VAL A 60 29.06 -11.81 11.62
N THR A 61 29.91 -11.07 10.91
CA THR A 61 29.52 -9.75 10.38
C THR A 61 28.71 -9.94 9.09
N PRO A 62 27.47 -9.43 8.97
CA PRO A 62 26.66 -9.65 7.79
C PRO A 62 27.25 -9.04 6.52
N GLY A 63 27.12 -9.75 5.40
CA GLY A 63 27.58 -9.29 4.09
C GLY A 63 26.76 -8.12 3.53
N LYS A 64 27.41 -7.27 2.71
CA LYS A 64 26.78 -6.11 2.06
C LYS A 64 27.22 -6.02 0.60
N VAL A 65 26.29 -5.67 -0.29
CA VAL A 65 26.58 -5.29 -1.69
C VAL A 65 26.19 -3.82 -1.87
N SER A 66 27.04 -3.02 -2.50
CA SER A 66 26.74 -1.60 -2.74
C SER A 66 27.12 -1.18 -4.14
N VAL A 67 26.36 -0.23 -4.67
CA VAL A 67 26.69 0.53 -5.87
C VAL A 67 26.83 1.98 -5.44
N ASP A 68 28.05 2.50 -5.56
CA ASP A 68 28.34 3.90 -5.27
C ASP A 68 28.19 4.73 -6.54
N GLY A 69 27.30 5.72 -6.47
CA GLY A 69 27.15 6.75 -7.48
C GLY A 69 28.09 7.93 -7.22
N LYS A 70 28.17 8.82 -8.22
CA LYS A 70 28.88 10.09 -8.07
C LYS A 70 28.27 10.92 -6.93
N ASN A 71 29.10 11.72 -6.27
CA ASN A 71 28.68 12.65 -5.21
C ASN A 71 27.94 11.95 -4.05
N GLY A 72 28.28 10.72 -3.69
CA GLY A 72 27.72 10.06 -2.50
C GLY A 72 26.30 9.49 -2.63
N SER A 73 25.72 9.52 -3.83
CA SER A 73 24.52 8.72 -4.15
C SER A 73 24.83 7.24 -4.12
N GLY A 74 23.82 6.37 -3.94
CA GLY A 74 24.07 4.94 -4.07
C GLY A 74 22.92 4.04 -3.63
N VAL A 75 23.14 2.74 -3.83
CA VAL A 75 22.23 1.68 -3.40
C VAL A 75 23.00 0.65 -2.60
N THR A 76 22.39 0.08 -1.57
CA THR A 76 22.95 -0.95 -0.70
C THR A 76 21.96 -2.09 -0.54
N LEU A 77 22.42 -3.34 -0.65
CA LEU A 77 21.72 -4.53 -0.16
C LEU A 77 22.39 -4.97 1.14
N ASN A 78 21.66 -4.96 2.25
CA ASN A 78 22.18 -5.25 3.59
C ASN A 78 21.76 -6.64 4.05
N GLY A 79 22.73 -7.54 4.21
CA GLY A 79 22.49 -8.89 4.72
C GLY A 79 22.18 -8.97 6.21
N ALA A 80 22.38 -7.89 6.98
CA ALA A 80 22.13 -7.88 8.42
C ALA A 80 20.64 -7.94 8.76
N ASP A 81 19.84 -7.14 8.04
CA ASP A 81 18.41 -6.96 8.28
C ASP A 81 17.56 -7.17 7.03
N GLY A 82 18.18 -7.56 5.91
CA GLY A 82 17.51 -7.78 4.63
C GLY A 82 17.03 -6.49 3.97
N SER A 83 17.54 -5.32 4.38
CA SER A 83 17.11 -4.03 3.84
C SER A 83 17.79 -3.66 2.52
N ILE A 84 17.10 -2.83 1.75
CA ILE A 84 17.64 -2.09 0.61
C ILE A 84 17.78 -0.63 1.04
N GLY A 85 19.01 -0.15 1.12
CA GLY A 85 19.32 1.26 1.34
C GLY A 85 19.41 2.02 0.01
N LEU A 86 18.75 3.16 -0.07
CA LEU A 86 18.80 4.10 -1.18
C LEU A 86 19.33 5.44 -0.66
N LYS A 87 20.22 6.07 -1.40
CA LYS A 87 20.78 7.39 -1.08
C LYS A 87 20.79 8.27 -2.32
N GLY A 88 20.24 9.46 -2.19
CA GLY A 88 20.39 10.53 -3.15
C GLY A 88 21.75 11.23 -3.02
N GLU A 89 21.92 12.30 -3.80
CA GLU A 89 23.17 13.05 -3.86
C GLU A 89 23.59 13.57 -2.47
N ASN A 90 24.86 13.36 -2.14
CA ASN A 90 25.49 13.64 -0.85
C ASN A 90 24.76 12.97 0.33
N GLY A 91 24.09 11.83 0.10
CA GLY A 91 23.34 11.11 1.12
C GLY A 91 21.98 11.72 1.48
N LYS A 92 21.51 12.71 0.72
CA LYS A 92 20.16 13.28 0.88
C LYS A 92 19.09 12.25 0.51
N ASP A 93 17.87 12.47 1.00
CA ASP A 93 16.70 11.63 0.72
C ASP A 93 16.96 10.14 0.97
N ALA A 94 17.78 9.85 1.97
CA ALA A 94 18.14 8.49 2.33
C ALA A 94 16.90 7.72 2.79
N LEU A 95 16.71 6.55 2.20
CA LEU A 95 15.56 5.67 2.40
C LEU A 95 16.06 4.24 2.63
N SER A 96 15.50 3.54 3.60
CA SER A 96 15.70 2.09 3.76
C SER A 96 14.38 1.39 3.53
N ILE A 97 14.37 0.29 2.77
CA ILE A 97 13.19 -0.51 2.46
C ILE A 97 13.45 -1.94 2.95
N LYS A 98 12.52 -2.53 3.71
CA LYS A 98 12.63 -3.91 4.23
C LYS A 98 11.28 -4.56 4.40
N GLY A 99 11.28 -5.88 4.54
CA GLY A 99 10.11 -6.63 5.00
C GLY A 99 10.06 -6.65 6.53
N GLU A 100 8.95 -6.25 7.13
CA GLU A 100 8.72 -6.40 8.57
C GLU A 100 7.28 -6.82 8.87
N LYS A 101 7.03 -7.31 10.09
CA LYS A 101 5.67 -7.48 10.58
C LYS A 101 5.03 -6.09 10.74
N GLY A 102 3.91 -5.88 10.06
CA GLY A 102 3.10 -4.67 10.19
C GLY A 102 1.65 -4.97 10.51
N GLN A 103 0.80 -3.95 10.39
CA GLN A 103 -0.60 -4.08 10.75
C GLN A 103 -1.33 -5.09 9.84
N ALA A 104 -2.37 -5.72 10.38
CA ALA A 104 -3.25 -6.57 9.58
C ALA A 104 -3.98 -5.76 8.49
N GLY A 105 -4.63 -6.45 7.54
CA GLY A 105 -5.62 -5.82 6.66
C GLY A 105 -6.87 -5.39 7.41
N VAL A 106 -7.84 -4.81 6.70
CA VAL A 106 -9.12 -4.41 7.33
C VAL A 106 -9.94 -5.59 7.86
N ASP A 107 -9.69 -6.79 7.37
CA ASP A 107 -10.33 -8.05 7.75
C ASP A 107 -9.66 -8.77 8.93
N GLY A 108 -8.49 -8.30 9.39
CA GLY A 108 -7.74 -8.91 10.50
C GLY A 108 -7.79 -8.11 11.81
N LYS A 109 -7.46 -8.78 12.91
CA LYS A 109 -7.25 -8.19 14.24
C LYS A 109 -5.81 -7.70 14.38
N ASN A 110 -5.65 -6.41 14.66
CA ASN A 110 -4.32 -5.84 14.85
C ASN A 110 -3.64 -6.45 16.09
N GLY A 111 -2.34 -6.72 16.02
CA GLY A 111 -1.57 -7.39 17.08
C GLY A 111 -1.61 -8.92 17.07
N THR A 112 -2.66 -9.54 16.51
CA THR A 112 -2.78 -11.01 16.38
C THR A 112 -2.49 -11.47 14.95
N ASP A 113 -3.11 -10.83 13.95
CA ASP A 113 -3.11 -11.26 12.54
C ASP A 113 -2.11 -10.47 11.69
N GLY A 114 -1.05 -9.92 12.30
CA GLY A 114 -0.07 -9.09 11.59
C GLY A 114 0.52 -9.82 10.37
N LYS A 115 0.68 -9.10 9.26
CA LYS A 115 1.26 -9.63 8.01
C LYS A 115 2.60 -8.97 7.71
N THR A 116 3.43 -9.63 6.89
CA THR A 116 4.64 -9.00 6.36
C THR A 116 4.25 -7.82 5.47
N ARG A 117 4.84 -6.65 5.75
CA ARG A 117 4.68 -5.40 4.99
C ARG A 117 6.01 -5.00 4.37
N ILE A 118 5.94 -4.30 3.26
CA ILE A 118 7.05 -3.44 2.84
C ILE A 118 7.02 -2.22 3.77
N VAL A 119 8.08 -2.08 4.54
CA VAL A 119 8.30 -0.94 5.44
C VAL A 119 9.41 -0.11 4.86
N TYR A 120 9.26 1.21 4.92
CA TYR A 120 10.34 2.11 4.61
C TYR A 120 10.62 3.07 5.76
N GLU A 121 11.89 3.39 5.92
CA GLU A 121 12.39 4.31 6.93
C GLU A 121 13.16 5.44 6.25
N TYR A 122 12.88 6.68 6.64
CA TYR A 122 13.59 7.87 6.17
C TYR A 122 13.89 8.82 7.33
N ALA A 123 14.82 9.74 7.17
CA ALA A 123 15.16 10.71 8.21
C ALA A 123 14.00 11.71 8.42
N ASP A 124 13.63 11.97 9.68
CA ASP A 124 12.62 12.99 10.00
C ASP A 124 13.13 14.38 9.58
N PRO A 125 12.45 15.09 8.64
CA PRO A 125 12.85 16.42 8.21
C PRO A 125 12.85 17.46 9.35
N LYS A 126 12.03 17.23 10.39
CA LYS A 126 11.89 18.13 11.54
C LYS A 126 12.90 17.81 12.64
N ASN A 127 13.35 16.55 12.74
CA ASN A 127 14.27 16.08 13.77
C ASN A 127 15.43 15.29 13.15
N PRO A 128 16.44 15.97 12.59
CA PRO A 128 17.60 15.31 11.99
C PRO A 128 18.31 14.40 13.00
N GLY A 129 18.21 13.08 12.82
CA GLY A 129 18.76 12.08 13.73
C GLY A 129 17.76 10.99 14.12
N THR A 130 16.46 11.23 13.95
CA THR A 130 15.43 10.20 14.08
C THR A 130 14.99 9.69 12.71
N LYS A 131 14.44 8.49 12.69
CA LYS A 131 13.83 7.90 11.50
C LYS A 131 12.33 7.87 11.65
N VAL A 132 11.62 8.23 10.59
CA VAL A 132 10.20 7.98 10.43
C VAL A 132 10.03 6.62 9.77
N ARG A 133 9.16 5.78 10.33
CA ARG A 133 8.81 4.45 9.82
C ARG A 133 7.41 4.50 9.22
N GLU A 134 7.27 4.09 7.98
CA GLU A 134 5.98 3.99 7.29
C GLU A 134 5.80 2.61 6.63
N GLU A 135 4.55 2.20 6.47
CA GLU A 135 4.19 0.91 5.86
C GLU A 135 3.48 1.16 4.52
N VAL A 136 3.88 0.43 3.49
CA VAL A 136 3.20 0.48 2.19
C VAL A 136 1.83 -0.20 2.30
N ALA A 137 0.78 0.49 1.85
CA ALA A 137 -0.56 -0.07 1.77
C ALA A 137 -0.67 -1.16 0.68
N THR A 138 -1.58 -2.11 0.90
CA THR A 138 -1.83 -3.29 0.05
C THR A 138 -3.32 -3.42 -0.25
N LEU A 139 -3.69 -4.22 -1.25
CA LEU A 139 -5.11 -4.49 -1.58
C LEU A 139 -5.92 -5.20 -0.47
N ASN A 140 -5.27 -5.66 0.60
CA ASN A 140 -5.95 -6.20 1.79
C ASN A 140 -6.28 -5.12 2.83
N ASP A 141 -5.76 -3.90 2.66
CA ASP A 141 -6.11 -2.75 3.48
C ASP A 141 -7.35 -2.06 2.92
N GLY A 142 -7.81 -0.99 3.55
CA GLY A 142 -9.01 -0.29 3.12
C GLY A 142 -9.63 0.56 4.23
N ILE A 143 -10.94 0.76 4.14
CA ILE A 143 -11.72 1.59 5.08
C ILE A 143 -12.63 0.68 5.90
N LYS A 144 -12.65 0.88 7.22
CA LYS A 144 -13.63 0.27 8.13
C LYS A 144 -14.79 1.26 8.35
N TYR A 145 -16.00 0.74 8.34
CA TYR A 145 -17.24 1.48 8.57
C TYR A 145 -17.89 0.97 9.84
N LYS A 146 -18.36 1.88 10.67
CA LYS A 146 -19.13 1.57 11.87
C LYS A 146 -20.44 2.32 11.81
N GLY A 147 -21.54 1.58 11.86
CA GLY A 147 -22.88 2.15 11.97
C GLY A 147 -23.29 2.29 13.43
N ASP A 148 -24.50 2.82 13.65
CA ASP A 148 -25.16 2.74 14.97
C ASP A 148 -25.34 1.27 15.40
N SER A 149 -25.48 0.38 14.42
CA SER A 149 -25.42 -1.07 14.58
C SER A 149 -24.49 -1.67 13.51
N GLY A 150 -23.70 -2.65 13.91
CA GLY A 150 -22.81 -3.39 13.02
C GLY A 150 -21.54 -2.64 12.60
N GLU A 151 -20.60 -3.43 12.06
CA GLU A 151 -19.36 -2.96 11.46
C GLU A 151 -19.20 -3.62 10.10
N ALA A 152 -18.63 -2.89 9.15
CA ALA A 152 -18.31 -3.36 7.81
C ALA A 152 -16.95 -2.83 7.38
N TYR A 153 -16.43 -3.30 6.25
CA TYR A 153 -15.21 -2.76 5.67
C TYR A 153 -15.21 -2.92 4.16
N THR A 154 -14.44 -2.08 3.49
CA THR A 154 -14.16 -2.18 2.06
C THR A 154 -12.67 -2.20 1.85
N LYS A 155 -12.17 -3.21 1.15
CA LYS A 155 -10.76 -3.32 0.75
C LYS A 155 -10.41 -2.30 -0.35
N LEU A 156 -9.15 -1.90 -0.45
CA LEU A 156 -8.66 -1.09 -1.58
C LEU A 156 -8.95 -1.82 -2.91
N ASN A 157 -9.26 -1.05 -3.95
CA ASN A 157 -9.69 -1.55 -5.26
C ASN A 157 -11.00 -2.40 -5.22
N LYS A 158 -11.86 -2.15 -4.24
CA LYS A 158 -13.25 -2.64 -4.18
C LYS A 158 -14.22 -1.46 -4.10
N GLN A 159 -15.48 -1.73 -4.42
CA GLN A 159 -16.55 -0.75 -4.41
C GLN A 159 -17.33 -0.84 -3.09
N THR A 160 -17.65 0.31 -2.50
CA THR A 160 -18.64 0.44 -1.41
C THR A 160 -19.96 0.91 -2.01
N GLU A 161 -21.07 0.26 -1.67
CA GLU A 161 -22.40 0.71 -2.05
C GLU A 161 -23.14 1.29 -0.84
N ILE A 162 -23.80 2.42 -1.02
CA ILE A 162 -24.68 3.05 -0.02
C ILE A 162 -26.07 3.10 -0.65
N VAL A 163 -27.01 2.33 -0.13
CA VAL A 163 -28.35 2.14 -0.73
C VAL A 163 -29.47 2.56 0.22
N GLY A 164 -30.45 3.30 -0.30
CA GLY A 164 -31.63 3.80 0.45
C GLY A 164 -32.97 3.18 0.03
N GLY A 165 -32.97 2.18 -0.86
CA GLY A 165 -34.15 1.44 -1.29
C GLY A 165 -34.87 1.99 -2.54
N GLN A 166 -35.15 3.30 -2.61
CA GLN A 166 -35.72 3.93 -3.82
C GLN A 166 -34.65 4.14 -4.90
N LYS A 167 -34.90 3.71 -6.14
CA LYS A 167 -33.95 3.78 -7.26
C LYS A 167 -34.34 4.79 -8.35
N ASP A 168 -35.61 5.16 -8.41
CA ASP A 168 -36.12 6.15 -9.35
C ASP A 168 -35.77 7.55 -8.85
N THR A 169 -34.86 8.23 -9.54
CA THR A 169 -34.33 9.52 -9.12
C THR A 169 -35.39 10.61 -9.09
N ASP A 170 -36.43 10.49 -9.92
CA ASP A 170 -37.53 11.46 -9.98
C ASP A 170 -38.50 11.31 -8.80
N LYS A 171 -38.33 10.26 -7.98
CA LYS A 171 -39.10 9.99 -6.76
C LYS A 171 -38.31 10.21 -5.47
N LEU A 172 -37.09 10.75 -5.56
CA LEU A 172 -36.28 11.11 -4.39
C LEU A 172 -36.50 12.57 -4.03
N SER A 173 -36.52 12.88 -2.73
CA SER A 173 -36.58 14.26 -2.25
C SER A 173 -35.19 14.89 -2.22
N GLU A 174 -35.09 16.17 -2.56
CA GLU A 174 -33.87 16.95 -2.43
C GLU A 174 -33.77 17.65 -1.06
N ASN A 175 -32.55 17.97 -0.62
CA ASN A 175 -32.26 18.85 0.54
C ASN A 175 -32.80 18.44 1.94
N ASN A 176 -33.47 17.29 2.07
CA ASN A 176 -34.04 16.83 3.34
C ASN A 176 -33.07 16.05 4.23
N ILE A 177 -31.92 15.64 3.70
CA ILE A 177 -30.89 14.88 4.42
C ILE A 177 -29.60 15.70 4.46
N GLY A 178 -29.13 16.00 5.66
CA GLY A 178 -27.84 16.62 5.92
C GLY A 178 -26.83 15.60 6.43
N VAL A 179 -25.55 15.80 6.11
CA VAL A 179 -24.43 15.02 6.66
C VAL A 179 -23.50 15.99 7.38
N VAL A 180 -23.23 15.73 8.66
CA VAL A 180 -22.33 16.52 9.48
C VAL A 180 -21.05 15.71 9.74
N ALA A 181 -19.91 16.23 9.28
CA ALA A 181 -18.61 15.64 9.54
C ALA A 181 -17.98 16.17 10.84
N SER A 182 -17.38 15.28 11.61
CA SER A 182 -16.54 15.59 12.76
C SER A 182 -15.39 14.59 12.84
N GLN A 183 -14.37 14.89 13.66
CA GLN A 183 -13.24 14.00 13.92
C GLN A 183 -13.41 13.32 15.29
N ASP A 184 -13.13 12.03 15.38
CA ASP A 184 -13.13 11.23 16.61
C ASP A 184 -11.81 10.44 16.69
N GLY A 185 -10.81 11.02 17.37
CA GLY A 185 -9.43 10.53 17.32
C GLY A 185 -8.87 10.59 15.90
N ASP A 186 -8.35 9.48 15.40
CA ASP A 186 -7.88 9.36 14.01
C ASP A 186 -9.01 9.04 13.00
N ASN A 187 -10.24 8.82 13.48
CA ASN A 187 -11.37 8.45 12.64
C ASN A 187 -12.24 9.67 12.28
N ALA A 188 -12.70 9.72 11.03
CA ALA A 188 -13.80 10.61 10.66
C ALA A 188 -15.14 10.03 11.15
N LYS A 189 -16.03 10.90 11.64
CA LYS A 189 -17.41 10.58 12.01
C LYS A 189 -18.36 11.40 11.17
N LEU A 190 -19.25 10.72 10.45
CA LEU A 190 -20.30 11.34 9.64
C LEU A 190 -21.66 11.07 10.28
N THR A 191 -22.37 12.12 10.69
CA THR A 191 -23.71 12.01 11.28
C THR A 191 -24.76 12.44 10.25
N VAL A 192 -25.64 11.51 9.89
CA VAL A 192 -26.77 11.78 8.99
C VAL A 192 -27.94 12.34 9.80
N LYS A 193 -28.56 13.42 9.30
CA LYS A 193 -29.67 14.12 9.98
C LYS A 193 -30.76 14.48 8.99
N LEU A 194 -32.01 14.48 9.44
CA LEU A 194 -33.12 15.08 8.70
C LEU A 194 -33.12 16.60 8.88
N SER A 195 -33.54 17.31 7.83
CA SER A 195 -33.84 18.75 7.90
C SER A 195 -34.98 19.00 8.91
N LYS A 196 -34.91 20.11 9.66
CA LYS A 196 -35.98 20.50 10.59
C LYS A 196 -37.31 20.77 9.87
N GLU A 197 -37.21 21.27 8.64
CA GLU A 197 -38.32 21.45 7.72
C GLU A 197 -38.15 20.44 6.58
N LEU A 198 -39.07 19.49 6.47
CA LEU A 198 -39.11 18.58 5.33
C LEU A 198 -39.89 19.25 4.19
N LYS A 199 -39.27 19.37 3.02
CA LYS A 199 -39.85 20.03 1.84
C LYS A 199 -39.93 19.04 0.67
N ASP A 200 -40.76 19.37 -0.31
CA ASP A 200 -40.87 18.63 -1.58
C ASP A 200 -41.17 17.13 -1.43
N LEU A 201 -41.89 16.76 -0.37
CA LEU A 201 -42.46 15.42 -0.20
C LEU A 201 -43.80 15.33 -0.91
N THR A 202 -44.06 14.21 -1.58
CA THR A 202 -45.38 13.93 -2.19
C THR A 202 -46.38 13.43 -1.15
N SER A 203 -45.94 12.57 -0.24
CA SER A 203 -46.77 12.03 0.85
C SER A 203 -45.92 11.49 1.98
N VAL A 204 -46.49 11.48 3.18
CA VAL A 204 -45.99 10.70 4.32
C VAL A 204 -47.01 9.63 4.64
N GLU A 205 -46.55 8.40 4.79
CA GLU A 205 -47.38 7.24 5.12
C GLU A 205 -46.84 6.58 6.37
N THR A 206 -47.73 6.31 7.33
CA THR A 206 -47.43 5.52 8.53
C THR A 206 -48.43 4.39 8.66
N LYS A 207 -48.00 3.31 9.31
CA LYS A 207 -48.83 2.15 9.62
C LYS A 207 -48.49 1.67 11.03
N ASP A 208 -49.50 1.34 11.83
CA ASP A 208 -49.31 0.71 13.13
C ASP A 208 -49.29 -0.82 13.05
N GLU A 209 -49.09 -1.49 14.18
CA GLU A 209 -49.03 -2.95 14.26
C GLU A 209 -50.40 -3.60 14.01
N GLU A 210 -51.48 -2.90 14.37
CA GLU A 210 -52.86 -3.32 14.18
C GLU A 210 -53.33 -3.24 12.72
N GLY A 211 -52.56 -2.56 11.86
CA GLY A 211 -52.79 -2.46 10.43
C GLY A 211 -53.46 -1.18 9.99
N ASN A 212 -53.75 -0.25 10.89
CA ASN A 212 -54.29 1.06 10.57
C ASN A 212 -53.24 1.90 9.85
N LYS A 213 -53.68 2.67 8.88
CA LYS A 213 -52.85 3.43 7.95
C LYS A 213 -53.18 4.91 8.03
N THR A 214 -52.18 5.77 8.16
CA THR A 214 -52.33 7.22 7.98
C THR A 214 -51.53 7.69 6.78
N VAL A 215 -52.16 8.47 5.89
CA VAL A 215 -51.50 9.12 4.76
C VAL A 215 -51.74 10.62 4.84
N GLN A 216 -50.67 11.40 4.83
CA GLN A 216 -50.71 12.85 4.72
C GLN A 216 -50.11 13.28 3.37
N ASN A 217 -50.81 14.13 2.64
CA ASN A 217 -50.35 14.72 1.37
C ASN A 217 -51.03 16.09 1.13
N SER A 218 -50.84 16.67 -0.05
CA SER A 218 -51.41 17.97 -0.42
C SER A 218 -52.95 18.03 -0.44
N LYS A 219 -53.65 16.88 -0.46
CA LYS A 219 -55.12 16.79 -0.40
C LYS A 219 -55.66 16.79 1.03
N GLY A 220 -54.84 16.45 2.02
CA GLY A 220 -55.24 16.33 3.41
C GLY A 220 -54.63 15.12 4.12
N THR A 221 -55.31 14.67 5.18
CA THR A 221 -54.93 13.50 5.98
C THR A 221 -56.03 12.45 5.91
N THR A 222 -55.68 11.22 5.56
CA THR A 222 -56.59 10.06 5.55
C THR A 222 -56.09 9.05 6.57
N ILE A 223 -56.96 8.63 7.47
CA ILE A 223 -56.77 7.48 8.37
C ILE A 223 -57.67 6.37 7.86
N THR A 224 -57.14 5.16 7.68
CA THR A 224 -57.89 3.96 7.31
C THR A 224 -57.61 2.89 8.35
N ASP A 225 -58.63 2.40 9.04
CA ASP A 225 -58.44 1.31 9.99
C ASP A 225 -58.29 -0.05 9.27
N LYS A 226 -57.96 -1.09 10.03
CA LYS A 226 -57.82 -2.46 9.51
C LYS A 226 -59.10 -3.01 8.85
N ASP A 227 -60.27 -2.50 9.21
CA ASP A 227 -61.57 -2.94 8.70
C ASP A 227 -61.99 -2.14 7.46
N GLY A 228 -61.19 -1.13 7.08
CA GLY A 228 -61.38 -0.29 5.90
C GLY A 228 -62.17 0.99 6.16
N ASN A 229 -62.58 1.26 7.40
CA ASN A 229 -63.26 2.51 7.74
C ASN A 229 -62.28 3.67 7.60
N LYS A 230 -62.76 4.81 7.09
CA LYS A 230 -61.93 5.98 6.80
C LYS A 230 -62.36 7.20 7.56
N THR A 231 -61.36 7.93 8.06
CA THR A 231 -61.50 9.32 8.50
C THR A 231 -60.63 10.19 7.60
N GLU A 232 -61.24 11.14 6.90
CA GLU A 232 -60.57 12.04 5.97
C GLU A 232 -60.72 13.48 6.44
N ILE A 233 -59.61 14.17 6.62
CA ILE A 233 -59.56 15.61 6.89
C ILE A 233 -59.01 16.27 5.63
N THR A 234 -59.86 16.99 4.92
CA THR A 234 -59.51 17.70 3.68
C THR A 234 -59.80 19.19 3.82
N LYS A 235 -59.57 19.96 2.75
CA LYS A 235 -60.00 21.37 2.68
C LYS A 235 -61.50 21.57 2.89
N ASP A 236 -62.31 20.55 2.62
CA ASP A 236 -63.78 20.60 2.68
C ASP A 236 -64.31 20.19 4.07
N GLY A 237 -63.42 19.84 5.01
CA GLY A 237 -63.76 19.43 6.36
C GLY A 237 -63.41 17.96 6.64
N MET A 238 -63.99 17.44 7.73
CA MET A 238 -63.81 16.07 8.18
C MET A 238 -64.96 15.19 7.69
N THR A 239 -64.63 14.05 7.09
CA THR A 239 -65.58 13.02 6.65
C THR A 239 -65.22 11.68 7.31
N ILE A 240 -66.24 10.93 7.75
CA ILE A 240 -66.08 9.58 8.31
C ILE A 240 -66.96 8.64 7.48
N THR A 241 -66.39 7.56 6.94
CA THR A 241 -67.08 6.58 6.07
C THR A 241 -66.67 5.16 6.38
#